data_AF-V7PDR0-F1
#
_entry.id   AF-V7PDR0-F1
#
_cell.length_a   1.000
_cell.length_b   1.000
_cell.length_c   1.000
_cell.angle_alpha   90.00
_cell.angle_beta   90.00
_cell.angle_gamma   90.00
#
_symmetry.space_group_name_H-M   'P 1'
#
loop_
_entity.id
_entity.type
_entity.pdbx_description
1 polymer ?
#
loop_
_entity_poly.entity_id
_entity_poly.type
_entity_poly.pdbx_seq_one_letter_code
_entity_poly.pdbx_strand_id
1 'polypeptide(L)'
;MKVILRKRNGKFIDYFDISPSTTVDQFKELFYKKYHYYPERQKWNLDNATGKTLVSGTLSEIGIKDGDILIFKDLGVQISWRLVYVIEYLGPILIFPFFYFCDKYIYSQNAKNKHIIQILSLWFLLFHFLKREFESLFVHRFSNATMPIVRVPINCGHYWILCGVNIGYYLFHPKYKPYNLGSKPHIVYSIFFVLLVLEFLNLKCHLILKNLRPRGKKYIYM
;
A
#
# COMPACT_ATOMS: atom_id res chain seq x y z
N MET A 1 -12.11 9.42 -34.53
CA MET A 1 -12.90 8.19 -34.30
C MET A 1 -13.86 8.49 -33.18
N LYS A 2 -15.13 8.20 -33.40
CA LYS A 2 -16.24 8.54 -32.52
C LYS A 2 -16.56 7.35 -31.63
N VAL A 3 -16.25 7.48 -30.34
CA VAL A 3 -16.59 6.47 -29.33
C VAL A 3 -17.83 6.87 -28.54
N ILE A 4 -18.63 5.89 -28.15
CA ILE A 4 -19.88 6.07 -27.42
C ILE A 4 -19.62 5.81 -25.94
N LEU A 5 -19.86 6.80 -25.07
CA LEU A 5 -19.66 6.64 -23.64
C LEU A 5 -20.99 6.27 -22.97
N ARG A 6 -21.00 5.20 -22.17
CA ARG A 6 -22.16 4.78 -21.37
C ARG A 6 -21.76 4.49 -19.93
N LYS A 7 -22.70 4.62 -19.00
CA LYS A 7 -22.54 4.14 -17.62
C LYS A 7 -22.75 2.63 -17.56
N ARG A 8 -22.33 2.02 -16.46
CA ARG A 8 -22.55 0.59 -16.16
C ARG A 8 -24.01 0.13 -16.29
N ASN A 9 -24.98 1.00 -16.01
CA ASN A 9 -26.41 0.71 -16.13
C ASN A 9 -26.96 0.94 -17.56
N GLY A 10 -26.09 1.11 -18.55
CA GLY A 10 -26.48 1.34 -19.95
C GLY A 10 -26.84 2.80 -20.27
N LYS A 11 -26.95 3.68 -19.26
CA LYS A 11 -27.29 5.10 -19.49
C LYS A 11 -26.22 5.77 -20.35
N PHE A 12 -26.63 6.37 -21.45
CA PHE A 12 -25.77 7.17 -22.31
C PHE A 12 -25.16 8.35 -21.55
N ILE A 13 -23.88 8.62 -21.80
CA ILE A 13 -23.14 9.77 -21.26
C ILE A 13 -22.90 10.79 -22.37
N ASP A 14 -22.17 10.39 -23.42
CA ASP A 14 -21.69 11.31 -24.46
C ASP A 14 -21.09 10.59 -25.67
N TYR A 15 -20.80 11.36 -26.72
CA TYR A 15 -19.92 10.95 -27.81
C TYR A 15 -18.59 11.70 -27.72
N PHE A 16 -17.48 10.99 -27.88
CA PHE A 16 -16.14 11.60 -27.94
C PHE A 16 -15.53 11.33 -29.31
N ASP A 17 -15.17 12.39 -30.03
CA ASP A 17 -14.35 12.27 -31.23
C ASP A 17 -12.87 12.42 -30.83
N ILE A 18 -12.12 11.34 -31.03
CA ILE A 18 -10.75 11.20 -30.56
C ILE A 18 -9.85 10.67 -31.67
N SER A 19 -8.57 11.07 -31.64
CA SER A 19 -7.59 10.55 -32.59
C SER A 19 -7.28 9.08 -32.26
N PRO A 20 -7.03 8.20 -33.25
CA PRO A 20 -6.55 6.84 -33.00
C PRO A 20 -5.24 6.78 -32.21
N SER A 21 -4.41 7.82 -32.32
CA SER A 21 -3.14 7.96 -31.59
C SER A 21 -3.30 8.42 -30.14
N THR A 22 -4.51 8.81 -29.71
CA THR A 22 -4.78 9.23 -28.34
C THR A 22 -4.49 8.08 -27.37
N THR A 23 -3.79 8.37 -26.27
CA THR A 23 -3.52 7.37 -25.23
C THR A 23 -4.69 7.28 -24.23
N VAL A 24 -4.77 6.17 -23.50
CA VAL A 24 -5.76 6.01 -22.42
C VAL A 24 -5.65 7.15 -21.39
N ASP A 25 -4.43 7.55 -21.03
CA ASP A 25 -4.21 8.62 -20.06
C ASP A 25 -4.69 9.98 -20.61
N GLN A 26 -4.41 10.30 -21.88
CA GLN A 26 -4.94 11.50 -22.53
C GLN A 26 -6.47 11.49 -22.63
N PHE A 27 -7.07 10.34 -22.96
CA PHE A 27 -8.53 10.20 -22.99
C PHE A 27 -9.15 10.46 -21.62
N LYS A 28 -8.55 9.94 -20.54
CA LYS A 28 -8.99 10.21 -19.17
C LYS A 28 -8.88 11.70 -18.82
N GLU A 29 -7.83 12.38 -19.24
CA GLU A 29 -7.69 13.83 -19.07
C GLU A 29 -8.77 14.62 -19.81
N LEU A 30 -9.10 14.23 -21.04
CA LEU A 30 -10.21 14.85 -21.80
C LEU A 30 -11.54 14.67 -21.07
N PHE A 31 -11.80 13.48 -20.54
CA PHE A 31 -13.00 13.23 -19.76
C PHE A 31 -13.04 14.04 -18.45
N TYR A 32 -11.89 14.18 -17.78
CA TYR A 32 -11.75 15.02 -16.58
C TYR A 32 -12.08 16.50 -16.89
N LYS A 33 -11.58 17.05 -17.99
CA LYS A 33 -11.86 18.44 -18.38
C LYS A 33 -13.35 18.74 -18.56
N LYS A 34 -14.14 17.75 -18.99
CA LYS A 34 -15.58 17.92 -19.25
C LYS A 34 -16.46 17.58 -18.04
N TYR A 35 -16.12 16.51 -17.31
CA TYR A 35 -16.99 15.94 -16.27
C TYR A 35 -16.37 15.97 -14.86
N HIS A 36 -15.14 16.48 -14.72
CA HIS A 36 -14.42 16.60 -13.44
C HIS A 36 -14.23 15.29 -12.65
N TYR A 37 -14.23 14.15 -13.33
CA TYR A 37 -13.79 12.88 -12.74
C TYR A 37 -12.29 12.73 -12.88
N TYR A 38 -11.54 12.75 -11.77
CA TYR A 38 -10.08 12.57 -11.81
C TYR A 38 -9.67 11.26 -12.52
N PRO A 39 -8.61 11.25 -13.35
CA PRO A 39 -8.18 10.09 -14.14
C PRO A 39 -8.06 8.77 -13.37
N GLU A 40 -7.62 8.84 -12.10
CA GLU A 40 -7.44 7.69 -11.21
C GLU A 40 -8.76 7.06 -10.80
N ARG A 41 -9.84 7.86 -10.73
CA ARG A 41 -11.19 7.39 -10.42
C ARG A 41 -11.85 6.70 -11.61
N GLN A 42 -11.37 6.97 -12.82
CA GLN A 42 -11.98 6.50 -14.05
C GLN A 42 -11.53 5.08 -14.38
N LYS A 43 -12.50 4.16 -14.43
CA LYS A 43 -12.32 2.84 -15.05
C LYS A 43 -13.18 2.75 -16.31
N TRP A 44 -12.56 2.32 -17.40
CA TRP A 44 -13.19 2.19 -18.71
C TRP A 44 -13.10 0.74 -19.18
N ASN A 45 -14.23 0.17 -19.59
CA ASN A 45 -14.31 -1.16 -20.17
C ASN A 45 -14.90 -1.09 -21.58
N LEU A 46 -14.40 -1.93 -22.49
CA LEU A 46 -14.91 -2.04 -23.85
C LEU A 46 -16.21 -2.87 -23.89
N ASP A 47 -17.20 -2.40 -24.63
CA ASP A 47 -18.53 -2.96 -24.94
C ASP A 47 -19.47 -3.19 -23.75
N ASN A 48 -19.00 -3.87 -22.72
CA ASN A 48 -19.80 -4.26 -21.58
C ASN A 48 -19.09 -4.00 -20.23
N ALA A 49 -19.87 -4.04 -19.15
CA ALA A 49 -19.39 -3.74 -17.80
C ALA A 49 -18.29 -4.68 -17.30
N THR A 50 -18.11 -5.85 -17.91
CA THR A 50 -17.11 -6.88 -17.60
C THR A 50 -16.08 -7.05 -18.72
N GLY A 51 -16.10 -6.18 -19.72
CA GLY A 51 -15.25 -6.28 -20.90
C GLY A 51 -13.81 -5.90 -20.60
N LYS A 52 -12.99 -5.91 -21.65
CA LYS A 52 -11.58 -5.58 -21.58
C LYS A 52 -11.41 -4.19 -20.97
N THR A 53 -10.71 -4.10 -19.83
CA THR A 53 -10.41 -2.81 -19.18
C THR A 53 -9.30 -2.10 -19.94
N LEU A 54 -9.48 -0.80 -20.18
CA LEU A 54 -8.46 0.08 -20.76
C LEU A 54 -7.46 0.45 -19.66
N VAL A 55 -6.20 -0.01 -19.80
CA VAL A 55 -5.16 0.17 -18.78
C VAL A 55 -4.04 1.11 -19.24
N SER A 56 -3.45 0.86 -20.40
CA SER A 56 -2.35 1.64 -20.97
C SER A 56 -2.21 1.37 -22.47
N GLY A 57 -1.56 2.29 -23.18
CA GLY A 57 -1.35 2.23 -24.63
C GLY A 57 -2.19 3.25 -25.39
N THR A 58 -2.02 3.28 -26.70
CA THR A 58 -2.90 4.04 -27.59
C THR A 58 -4.24 3.32 -27.75
N LEU A 59 -5.31 4.07 -28.03
CA LEU A 59 -6.62 3.45 -28.21
C LEU A 59 -6.64 2.53 -29.44
N SER A 60 -5.86 2.84 -30.48
CA SER A 60 -5.66 1.95 -31.64
C SER A 60 -4.94 0.65 -31.28
N GLU A 61 -3.88 0.68 -30.47
CA GLU A 61 -3.19 -0.52 -29.97
C GLU A 61 -4.11 -1.43 -29.16
N ILE A 62 -5.06 -0.83 -28.43
CA ILE A 62 -6.03 -1.57 -27.62
C ILE A 62 -7.10 -2.24 -28.50
N GLY A 63 -7.22 -1.80 -29.76
CA GLY A 63 -8.17 -2.31 -30.76
C GLY A 63 -9.50 -1.55 -30.79
N ILE A 64 -9.55 -0.31 -30.29
CA ILE A 64 -10.76 0.50 -30.26
C ILE A 64 -11.03 1.07 -31.65
N LYS A 65 -12.26 0.88 -32.12
CA LYS A 65 -12.74 1.28 -33.44
C LYS A 65 -13.77 2.41 -33.34
N ASP A 66 -14.07 2.98 -34.50
CA ASP A 66 -15.17 3.93 -34.66
C ASP A 66 -16.51 3.27 -34.33
N GLY A 67 -17.31 3.91 -33.47
CA GLY A 67 -18.60 3.40 -33.02
C GLY A 67 -18.56 2.51 -31.76
N ASP A 68 -17.38 2.16 -31.26
CA ASP A 68 -17.25 1.31 -30.07
C ASP A 68 -17.84 1.96 -28.82
N ILE A 69 -18.35 1.11 -27.92
CA ILE A 69 -18.98 1.54 -26.68
C ILE A 69 -17.97 1.41 -25.53
N LEU A 70 -17.68 2.51 -24.85
CA LEU A 70 -16.87 2.54 -23.62
C LEU A 70 -17.77 2.70 -22.41
N ILE A 71 -17.69 1.72 -21.50
CA ILE A 71 -18.44 1.70 -20.25
C ILE A 71 -17.63 2.37 -19.14
N PHE A 72 -18.15 3.49 -18.64
CA PHE A 72 -17.62 4.22 -17.50
C PHE A 72 -18.02 3.56 -16.16
N LYS A 73 -17.03 3.41 -15.29
CA LYS A 73 -17.20 3.09 -13.88
C LYS A 73 -16.37 4.06 -13.03
N ASP A 74 -17.04 4.74 -12.10
CA ASP A 74 -16.37 5.51 -11.05
C ASP A 74 -15.89 4.56 -9.94
N LEU A 75 -14.60 4.63 -9.63
CA LEU A 75 -13.96 3.87 -8.55
C LEU A 75 -14.10 4.56 -7.18
N GLY A 76 -14.64 5.79 -7.14
CA GLY A 76 -14.68 6.63 -5.94
C GLY A 76 -13.33 7.28 -5.65
N VAL A 77 -13.23 8.02 -4.53
CA VAL A 77 -12.01 8.73 -4.15
C VAL A 77 -10.85 7.75 -3.99
N GLN A 78 -9.77 8.02 -4.72
CA GLN A 78 -8.56 7.20 -4.75
C GLN A 78 -7.43 7.88 -3.96
N ILE A 79 -6.58 7.08 -3.35
CA ILE A 79 -5.36 7.50 -2.66
C ILE A 79 -4.17 6.69 -3.21
N SER A 80 -2.99 7.29 -3.28
CA SER A 80 -1.81 6.59 -3.80
C SER A 80 -1.38 5.45 -2.86
N TRP A 81 -1.00 4.30 -3.42
CA TRP A 81 -0.51 3.18 -2.61
C TRP A 81 0.68 3.57 -1.74
N ARG A 82 1.59 4.39 -2.28
CA ARG A 82 2.74 4.90 -1.53
C ARG A 82 2.31 5.63 -0.26
N LEU A 83 1.32 6.52 -0.35
CA LEU A 83 0.82 7.24 0.82
C LEU A 83 0.12 6.31 1.81
N VAL A 84 -0.62 5.30 1.32
CA VAL A 84 -1.23 4.28 2.19
C VAL A 84 -0.17 3.55 3.01
N TYR A 85 0.90 3.09 2.36
CA TYR A 85 2.01 2.42 3.02
C TYR A 85 2.68 3.30 4.09
N VAL A 86 2.84 4.59 3.80
CA VAL A 86 3.38 5.54 4.78
C VAL A 86 2.45 5.68 5.99
N ILE A 87 1.15 5.81 5.78
CA ILE A 87 0.21 5.96 6.90
C ILE A 87 0.11 4.65 7.70
N GLU A 88 0.09 3.49 7.03
CA GLU A 88 -0.05 2.20 7.72
C GLU A 88 1.17 1.86 8.59
N TYR A 89 2.40 2.11 8.12
CA TYR A 89 3.63 1.80 8.85
C TYR A 89 4.06 2.88 9.85
N LEU A 90 3.64 4.13 9.66
CA LEU A 90 3.80 5.17 10.66
C LEU A 90 3.17 4.79 12.02
N GLY A 91 2.07 4.03 12.00
CA GLY A 91 1.41 3.55 13.22
C GLY A 91 2.36 2.80 14.16
N PRO A 92 2.85 1.60 13.78
CA PRO A 92 3.84 0.85 14.56
C PRO A 92 5.06 1.66 14.99
N ILE A 93 5.58 2.53 14.11
CA ILE A 93 6.74 3.40 14.41
C ILE A 93 6.47 4.33 15.59
N LEU A 94 5.25 4.87 15.73
CA LEU A 94 4.86 5.74 16.82
C LEU A 94 4.37 4.95 18.05
N ILE A 95 3.63 3.88 17.81
CA ILE A 95 2.95 3.12 18.86
C ILE A 95 3.94 2.32 19.72
N PHE A 96 4.96 1.68 19.12
CA PHE A 96 5.93 0.91 19.92
C PHE A 96 6.75 1.78 20.89
N PRO A 97 7.34 2.92 20.48
CA PRO A 97 7.98 3.83 21.43
C PRO A 97 7.01 4.35 22.49
N PHE A 98 5.76 4.64 22.12
CA PHE A 98 4.76 5.06 23.09
C PHE A 98 4.54 4.01 24.19
N PHE A 99 4.32 2.74 23.82
CA PHE A 99 4.20 1.66 24.80
C PHE A 99 5.48 1.38 25.59
N TYR A 100 6.65 1.62 25.00
CA TYR A 100 7.93 1.36 25.65
C TYR A 100 8.32 2.44 26.67
N PHE A 101 8.11 3.72 26.33
CA PHE A 101 8.55 4.85 27.15
C PHE A 101 7.45 5.39 28.08
N CYS A 102 6.17 5.21 27.75
CA CYS A 102 5.06 5.81 28.50
C CYS A 102 4.41 4.85 29.51
N ASP A 103 5.19 3.93 30.11
CA ASP A 103 4.70 2.92 31.05
C ASP A 103 3.83 3.47 32.18
N LYS A 104 4.24 4.62 32.74
CA LYS A 104 3.54 5.28 33.84
C LYS A 104 2.09 5.61 33.48
N TYR A 105 1.87 6.06 32.25
CA TYR A 105 0.57 6.50 31.78
C TYR A 105 -0.30 5.33 31.33
N ILE A 106 0.32 4.28 30.78
CA ILE A 106 -0.39 3.16 30.17
C ILE A 106 -0.70 2.07 31.21
N TYR A 107 0.26 1.74 32.07
CA TYR A 107 0.16 0.59 33.01
C TYR A 107 0.12 1.02 34.49
N SER A 108 0.10 2.33 34.76
CA SER A 108 0.17 2.91 36.11
C SER A 108 1.36 2.39 36.93
N GLN A 109 2.46 2.06 36.25
CA GLN A 109 3.67 1.48 36.84
C GLN A 109 4.90 2.19 36.30
N ASN A 110 5.92 2.35 37.15
CA ASN A 110 7.21 2.87 36.76
C ASN A 110 8.21 1.71 36.65
N ALA A 111 8.31 1.09 35.48
CA ALA A 111 9.37 0.11 35.23
C ALA A 111 10.67 0.87 35.02
N LYS A 112 11.56 0.88 36.02
CA LYS A 112 12.87 1.54 35.90
C LYS A 112 13.81 0.79 34.94
N ASN A 113 13.68 -0.53 34.85
CA ASN A 113 14.55 -1.39 34.05
C ASN A 113 13.73 -2.24 33.09
N LYS A 114 14.00 -2.12 31.79
CA LYS A 114 13.41 -2.96 30.74
C LYS A 114 14.26 -4.19 30.52
N HIS A 115 13.62 -5.32 30.21
CA HIS A 115 14.33 -6.55 29.91
C HIS A 115 15.07 -6.44 28.56
N ILE A 116 16.20 -7.14 28.40
CA ILE A 116 16.99 -7.12 27.15
C ILE A 116 16.15 -7.48 25.92
N ILE A 117 15.20 -8.42 26.07
CA ILE A 117 14.25 -8.77 24.99
C ILE A 117 13.39 -7.57 24.59
N GLN A 118 12.87 -6.80 25.54
CA GLN A 118 12.05 -5.62 25.24
C GLN A 118 12.88 -4.56 24.49
N ILE A 119 14.12 -4.34 24.92
CA ILE A 119 15.05 -3.40 24.28
C ILE A 119 15.33 -3.83 22.84
N LEU A 120 15.75 -5.08 22.63
CA LEU A 120 16.09 -5.59 21.31
C LEU A 120 14.87 -5.68 20.40
N SER A 121 13.72 -6.10 20.92
CA SER A 121 12.48 -6.13 20.14
C SER A 121 12.01 -4.74 19.73
N LEU A 122 12.14 -3.72 20.58
CA LEU A 122 11.85 -2.34 20.19
C LEU A 122 12.73 -1.92 19.01
N TRP A 123 14.04 -2.09 19.12
CA TRP A 123 14.97 -1.71 18.06
C TRP A 123 14.73 -2.50 16.76
N PHE A 124 14.46 -3.80 16.86
CA PHE A 124 14.14 -4.61 15.69
C PHE A 124 12.86 -4.16 15.02
N LEU A 125 11.78 -3.94 15.78
CA LEU A 125 10.49 -3.51 15.24
C LEU A 125 10.61 -2.13 14.59
N LEU A 126 11.30 -1.18 15.24
CA LEU A 126 11.56 0.13 14.65
C LEU A 126 12.38 0.01 13.36
N PHE A 127 13.45 -0.78 13.37
CA PHE A 127 14.27 -1.03 12.18
C PHE A 127 13.43 -1.64 11.05
N HIS A 128 12.63 -2.67 11.34
CA HIS A 128 11.74 -3.31 10.38
C HIS A 128 10.79 -2.29 9.75
N PHE A 129 10.02 -1.55 10.55
CA PHE A 129 9.03 -0.61 10.00
C PHE A 129 9.67 0.60 9.31
N LEU A 130 10.80 1.13 9.80
CA LEU A 130 11.54 2.19 9.10
C LEU A 130 12.10 1.71 7.76
N LYS A 131 12.61 0.48 7.71
CA LYS A 131 13.04 -0.14 6.46
C LYS A 131 11.85 -0.34 5.51
N ARG A 132 10.68 -0.75 6.00
CA ARG A 132 9.44 -0.87 5.21
C ARG A 132 8.98 0.48 4.64
N GLU A 133 9.08 1.56 5.41
CA GLU A 133 8.84 2.93 4.94
C GLU A 133 9.80 3.33 3.82
N PHE A 134 11.11 3.13 4.05
CA PHE A 134 12.13 3.38 3.05
C PHE A 134 11.87 2.59 1.76
N GLU A 135 11.52 1.31 1.88
CA GLU A 135 11.18 0.47 0.74
C GLU A 135 9.96 1.00 -0.02
N SER A 136 8.91 1.40 0.69
CA SER A 136 7.66 1.91 0.09
C SER A 136 7.89 3.20 -0.68
N LEU A 137 8.79 4.06 -0.18
CA LEU A 137 9.14 5.33 -0.80
C LEU A 137 10.09 5.15 -2.00
N PHE A 138 11.13 4.32 -1.88
CA PHE A 138 12.28 4.33 -2.81
C PHE A 138 12.52 3.01 -3.57
N VAL A 139 11.98 1.89 -3.08
CA VAL A 139 12.23 0.55 -3.65
C VAL A 139 11.02 0.06 -4.43
N HIS A 140 9.84 0.09 -3.85
CA HIS A 140 8.64 -0.53 -4.41
C HIS A 140 8.17 0.17 -5.70
N ARG A 141 7.80 -0.66 -6.68
CA ARG A 141 7.15 -0.25 -7.93
C ARG A 141 5.75 -0.83 -7.95
N PHE A 142 4.74 0.01 -7.69
CA PHE A 142 3.35 -0.41 -7.64
C PHE A 142 2.77 -0.66 -9.04
N SER A 143 2.00 -1.73 -9.20
CA SER A 143 1.30 -2.11 -10.45
C SER A 143 0.11 -1.17 -10.70
N ASN A 144 -0.68 -0.94 -9.66
CA ASN A 144 -1.68 0.12 -9.61
C ASN A 144 -1.12 1.31 -8.84
N ALA A 145 -1.33 2.53 -9.32
CA ALA A 145 -0.85 3.71 -8.63
C ALA A 145 -1.66 4.02 -7.36
N THR A 146 -2.92 3.59 -7.32
CA THR A 146 -3.89 4.00 -6.30
C THR A 146 -4.79 2.86 -5.80
N MET A 147 -5.46 3.13 -4.67
CA MET A 147 -6.54 2.31 -4.12
C MET A 147 -7.70 3.18 -3.61
N PRO A 148 -8.92 2.62 -3.42
CA PRO A 148 -10.03 3.35 -2.81
C PRO A 148 -9.75 3.74 -1.36
N ILE A 149 -9.98 5.02 -1.01
CA ILE A 149 -9.69 5.56 0.33
C ILE A 149 -10.45 4.84 1.45
N VAL A 150 -11.63 4.29 1.15
CA VAL A 150 -12.46 3.54 2.11
C VAL A 150 -11.77 2.29 2.66
N ARG A 151 -10.70 1.81 2.01
CA ARG A 151 -9.90 0.68 2.49
C ARG A 151 -8.79 1.09 3.46
N VAL A 152 -8.40 2.36 3.51
CA VAL A 152 -7.32 2.86 4.37
C VAL A 152 -7.56 2.51 5.85
N PRO A 153 -8.76 2.70 6.44
CA PRO A 153 -8.96 2.37 7.85
C PRO A 153 -8.76 0.90 8.17
N ILE A 154 -9.04 -0.01 7.23
CA ILE A 154 -8.87 -1.46 7.40
C ILE A 154 -7.38 -1.81 7.40
N ASN A 155 -6.62 -1.28 6.43
CA ASN A 155 -5.17 -1.43 6.36
C ASN A 155 -4.49 -0.87 7.61
N CYS A 156 -4.84 0.35 8.00
CA CYS A 156 -4.32 0.97 9.22
C CYS A 156 -4.75 0.19 10.46
N GLY A 157 -5.99 -0.28 10.56
CA GLY A 157 -6.44 -1.09 11.70
C GLY A 157 -5.59 -2.34 11.91
N HIS A 158 -5.19 -3.01 10.83
CA HIS A 158 -4.29 -4.16 10.93
C HIS A 158 -2.93 -3.78 11.55
N TYR A 159 -2.25 -2.76 11.01
CA TYR A 159 -0.92 -2.41 11.48
C TYR A 159 -0.93 -1.62 12.80
N TRP A 160 -1.88 -0.73 13.00
CA TRP A 160 -1.93 0.13 14.17
C TRP A 160 -2.48 -0.64 15.37
N ILE A 161 -3.59 -1.37 15.21
CA ILE A 161 -4.26 -2.04 16.32
C ILE A 161 -3.71 -3.45 16.52
N LEU A 162 -3.83 -4.31 15.49
CA LEU A 162 -3.47 -5.73 15.64
C LEU A 162 -1.98 -5.95 15.77
N CYS A 163 -1.15 -5.12 15.13
CA CYS A 163 0.30 -5.17 15.28
C CYS A 163 0.77 -4.19 16.36
N GLY A 164 0.64 -2.88 16.16
CA GLY A 164 1.16 -1.84 17.04
C GLY A 164 0.66 -1.96 18.48
N VAL A 165 -0.64 -1.80 18.70
CA VAL A 165 -1.24 -1.80 20.05
C VAL A 165 -1.15 -3.16 20.70
N ASN A 166 -1.57 -4.22 20.01
CA ASN A 166 -1.61 -5.57 20.60
C ASN A 166 -0.20 -6.06 21.00
N ILE A 167 0.76 -6.01 20.08
CA ILE A 167 2.13 -6.43 20.39
C ILE A 167 2.75 -5.47 21.41
N GLY A 168 2.60 -4.16 21.22
CA GLY A 168 3.18 -3.14 22.11
C GLY A 168 2.70 -3.29 23.55
N TYR A 169 1.41 -3.52 23.75
CA TYR A 169 0.79 -3.68 25.07
C TYR A 169 1.38 -4.87 25.85
N TYR A 170 1.53 -6.04 25.21
CA TYR A 170 2.03 -7.22 25.92
C TYR A 170 3.56 -7.26 26.01
N LEU A 171 4.25 -6.91 24.93
CA LEU A 171 5.70 -6.98 24.85
C LEU A 171 6.36 -5.96 25.78
N PHE A 172 5.84 -4.73 25.84
CA PHE A 172 6.46 -3.66 26.62
C PHE A 172 5.88 -3.50 28.03
N HIS A 173 4.94 -4.36 28.42
CA HIS A 173 4.35 -4.37 29.74
C HIS A 173 5.45 -4.44 30.85
N PRO A 174 5.35 -3.64 31.93
CA PRO A 174 6.28 -3.64 33.07
C PRO A 174 6.50 -5.01 33.72
N LYS A 175 5.43 -5.82 33.74
CA LYS A 175 5.42 -7.19 34.28
C LYS A 175 5.80 -8.26 33.24
N TYR A 176 6.38 -7.88 32.11
CA TYR A 176 6.84 -8.82 31.09
C TYR A 176 7.81 -9.84 31.70
N LYS A 177 7.49 -11.13 31.56
CA LYS A 177 8.31 -12.23 32.07
C LYS A 177 8.78 -13.10 30.90
N PRO A 178 10.08 -13.11 30.58
CA PRO A 178 10.60 -13.98 29.54
C PRO A 178 10.59 -15.44 30.03
N TYR A 179 9.98 -16.34 29.25
CA TYR A 179 9.97 -17.76 29.59
C TYR A 179 11.35 -18.39 29.38
N ASN A 180 12.06 -18.77 30.47
CA ASN A 180 13.36 -19.46 30.46
C ASN A 180 14.48 -18.85 29.60
N LEU A 181 14.28 -17.64 29.08
CA LEU A 181 15.17 -16.91 28.18
C LEU A 181 15.90 -15.77 28.89
N GLY A 182 15.35 -15.26 29.99
CA GLY A 182 15.99 -14.19 30.77
C GLY A 182 17.33 -14.60 31.38
N SER A 183 17.51 -15.89 31.68
CA SER A 183 18.75 -16.47 32.19
C SER A 183 19.73 -16.91 31.08
N LYS A 184 19.34 -16.78 29.80
CA LYS A 184 20.13 -17.25 28.64
C LYS A 184 20.28 -16.13 27.59
N PRO A 185 21.00 -15.04 27.92
CA PRO A 185 21.11 -13.86 27.05
C PRO A 185 21.73 -14.19 25.67
N HIS A 186 22.64 -15.16 25.60
CA HIS A 186 23.23 -15.59 24.34
C HIS A 186 22.19 -16.06 23.31
N ILE A 187 21.16 -16.80 23.75
CA ILE A 187 20.07 -17.25 22.86
C ILE A 187 19.29 -16.05 22.31
N VAL A 188 19.01 -15.06 23.15
CA VAL A 188 18.31 -13.84 22.74
C VAL A 188 19.11 -13.08 21.68
N TYR A 189 20.42 -12.91 21.89
CA TYR A 189 21.29 -12.26 20.89
C TYR A 189 21.40 -13.07 19.59
N SER A 190 21.48 -14.40 19.65
CA SER A 190 21.48 -15.25 18.46
C SER A 190 20.18 -15.12 17.66
N ILE A 191 19.02 -15.14 18.33
CA ILE A 191 17.73 -14.95 17.67
C ILE A 191 17.66 -13.56 17.04
N PHE A 192 18.04 -12.52 17.76
CA PHE A 192 18.07 -11.16 17.24
C PHE A 192 18.96 -11.03 15.99
N PHE A 193 20.15 -11.65 16.01
CA PHE A 193 21.04 -11.67 14.85
C PHE A 193 20.40 -12.39 13.65
N VAL A 194 19.77 -13.55 13.86
CA VAL A 194 19.05 -14.26 12.81
C VAL A 194 17.93 -13.40 12.24
N LEU A 195 17.15 -12.71 13.09
CA LEU A 195 16.09 -11.80 12.64
C LEU A 195 16.64 -10.66 11.78
N LEU A 196 17.80 -10.09 12.12
CA LEU A 196 18.45 -9.08 11.28
C LEU A 196 18.85 -9.65 9.91
N VAL A 197 19.44 -10.84 9.86
CA VAL A 197 19.78 -11.50 8.59
C VAL A 197 18.52 -11.72 7.74
N LEU A 198 17.43 -12.19 8.34
CA LEU A 198 16.15 -12.37 7.63
C LEU A 198 15.60 -11.04 7.10
N GLU A 199 15.75 -9.94 7.84
CA GLU A 199 15.32 -8.61 7.39
C GLU A 199 16.11 -8.12 6.17
N PHE A 200 17.43 -8.37 6.14
CA PHE A 200 18.26 -8.08 4.97
C PHE A 200 17.93 -8.97 3.77
N LEU A 201 17.64 -10.25 4.00
CA LEU A 201 17.19 -11.15 2.93
C LEU A 201 15.83 -10.69 2.36
N ASN A 202 14.92 -10.22 3.22
CA ASN A 202 13.66 -9.63 2.80
C ASN A 202 13.89 -8.38 1.92
N LEU A 203 14.80 -7.49 2.32
CA LEU A 203 15.19 -6.33 1.50
C LEU A 203 15.75 -6.76 0.12
N LYS A 204 16.61 -7.78 0.10
CA LYS A 204 17.18 -8.34 -1.14
C LYS A 204 16.07 -8.84 -2.07
N CYS A 205 15.06 -9.52 -1.55
CA CYS A 205 13.90 -9.94 -2.34
C CYS A 205 13.16 -8.75 -2.95
N HIS A 206 12.92 -7.68 -2.19
CA HIS A 206 12.26 -6.48 -2.74
C HIS A 206 13.08 -5.78 -3.82
N LEU A 207 14.41 -5.74 -3.69
CA LEU A 207 15.29 -5.20 -4.73
C LEU A 207 15.24 -6.04 -6.01
N ILE A 208 15.19 -7.37 -5.89
CA ILE A 208 15.02 -8.27 -7.04
C ILE A 208 13.66 -8.02 -7.70
N LEU A 209 12.57 -7.98 -6.92
CA LEU A 209 11.22 -7.72 -7.44
C LEU A 209 11.11 -6.37 -8.14
N LYS A 210 11.79 -5.33 -7.62
CA LYS A 210 11.89 -4.03 -8.27
C LYS A 210 12.52 -4.14 -9.66
N ASN A 211 13.58 -4.94 -9.81
CA ASN A 211 14.31 -5.10 -11.07
C ASN A 211 13.53 -5.90 -12.11
N LEU A 212 12.64 -6.81 -11.69
CA LEU A 212 11.75 -7.55 -12.59
C LEU A 212 10.69 -6.67 -13.27
N ARG A 213 10.49 -5.42 -12.82
CA ARG A 213 9.49 -4.49 -13.37
C ARG A 213 10.18 -3.31 -14.08
N PRO A 214 10.47 -3.36 -15.40
CA PRO A 214 11.07 -2.25 -16.14
C PRO A 214 10.39 -0.90 -15.90
N ARG A 215 11.16 0.20 -15.84
CA ARG A 215 10.62 1.56 -15.73
C ARG A 215 9.69 1.85 -16.92
N GLY A 216 8.48 2.34 -16.66
CA GLY A 216 7.56 2.85 -17.68
C GLY A 216 6.46 1.89 -18.17
N LYS A 217 6.43 0.62 -17.76
CA LYS A 217 5.32 -0.29 -18.08
C LYS A 217 4.40 -0.49 -16.88
N LYS A 218 3.12 -0.11 -17.00
CA LYS A 218 2.05 -0.46 -16.04
C LYS A 218 1.75 -1.95 -16.21
N TYR A 219 2.50 -2.82 -15.54
CA TYR A 219 2.18 -4.25 -15.54
C TYR A 219 1.02 -4.52 -14.59
N ILE A 220 -0.03 -5.15 -15.13
CA ILE A 220 -1.02 -5.91 -14.37
C ILE A 220 -0.26 -7.10 -13.82
N TYR A 221 -0.09 -7.27 -12.50
CA TYR A 221 -0.10 -8.57 -11.79
C TYR A 221 0.10 -8.36 -10.28
N MET A 222 -0.70 -9.15 -9.55
CA MET A 222 -0.90 -9.26 -8.11
C MET A 222 -1.68 -8.13 -7.45
#